data_AF-A0A370FZI9-F1
#
_entry.id   AF-A0A370FZI9-F1
#
_cell.length_a   1.000
_cell.length_b   1.000
_cell.length_c   1.000
_cell.angle_alpha   90.00
_cell.angle_beta   90.00
_cell.angle_gamma   90.00
#
_symmetry.space_group_name_H-M   'P 1'
#
loop_
_entity.id
_entity.type
_entity.pdbx_description
1 polymer ?
#
loop_
_entity_poly.entity_id
_entity_poly.type
_entity_poly.pdbx_seq_one_letter_code
_entity_poly.pdbx_strand_id
1 'polypeptide(L)' 'MAIGGVGAYRLPDYFLMGTHLTVRPTHGWWSATIYASNLLNRQYFLASGSNTTTYFRIAGEPRYVGGRLSASF' A
#
# COMPACT_ATOMS: atom_id res chain seq x y z
N MET A 1 14.84 -31.77 -3.26
CA MET A 1 15.88 -31.05 -4.02
C MET A 1 15.43 -30.93 -5.47
N ALA A 2 15.33 -29.72 -5.98
CA ALA A 2 15.40 -29.44 -7.41
C ALA A 2 16.28 -28.20 -7.55
N ILE A 3 17.54 -28.42 -7.92
CA ILE A 3 18.44 -27.36 -8.38
C ILE A 3 17.94 -27.03 -9.80
N GLY A 4 17.33 -25.85 -9.97
CA GLY A 4 16.80 -25.40 -11.27
C GLY A 4 15.35 -25.78 -11.56
N GLY A 5 14.41 -25.55 -10.63
CA GLY A 5 12.97 -25.76 -10.84
C GLY A 5 12.20 -24.45 -10.65
N VAL A 6 11.47 -24.03 -11.69
CA VAL A 6 10.58 -22.85 -11.73
C VAL A 6 9.38 -23.09 -10.82
N GLY A 7 9.60 -23.06 -9.51
CA GLY A 7 8.58 -23.19 -8.48
C GLY A 7 7.96 -21.83 -8.22
N ALA A 8 6.74 -21.64 -8.72
CA ALA A 8 5.88 -20.47 -8.61
C ALA A 8 6.44 -19.34 -7.71
N TYR A 9 6.93 -18.25 -8.33
CA TYR A 9 7.13 -16.94 -7.70
C TYR A 9 5.78 -16.32 -7.28
N ARG A 10 4.95 -17.08 -6.56
CA ARG A 10 3.63 -16.67 -6.15
C ARG A 10 3.74 -15.98 -4.82
N LEU A 11 3.55 -14.67 -4.83
CA LEU A 11 3.45 -13.88 -3.62
C LEU A 11 2.25 -14.38 -2.80
N PRO A 12 2.35 -14.44 -1.46
CA PRO A 12 1.21 -14.77 -0.61
C PRO A 12 0.06 -13.79 -0.88
N ASP A 13 -1.16 -14.30 -0.96
CA ASP A 13 -2.34 -13.46 -1.10
C ASP A 13 -2.47 -12.54 0.13
N TYR A 14 -2.75 -11.26 -0.11
CA TYR A 14 -2.88 -10.26 0.94
C TYR A 14 -4.10 -9.38 0.71
N PHE A 15 -4.68 -8.89 1.81
CA PHE A 15 -5.77 -7.94 1.83
C PHE A 15 -5.35 -6.69 2.57
N LEU A 16 -5.59 -5.53 1.98
CA LEU A 16 -5.29 -4.23 2.57
C LEU A 16 -6.59 -3.46 2.74
N MET A 17 -6.71 -2.76 3.87
CA MET A 17 -7.84 -1.89 4.16
C MET A 17 -7.36 -0.44 4.18
N GLY A 18 -8.02 0.39 3.38
CA GLY A 18 -7.82 1.83 3.38
C GLY A 18 -9.15 2.55 3.61
N THR A 19 -9.11 3.69 4.28
CA THR A 19 -10.27 4.54 4.53
C THR A 19 -9.91 5.98 4.27
N HIS A 20 -10.87 6.77 3.79
CA HIS A 20 -10.72 8.22 3.71
C HIS A 20 -12.00 8.91 4.16
N LEU A 21 -11.83 10.08 4.75
CA LEU A 21 -12.90 10.96 5.19
C LEU A 21 -12.63 12.35 4.62
N THR A 22 -13.58 12.89 3.88
CA THR A 22 -13.53 14.27 3.37
C THR A 22 -14.60 15.10 4.05
N VAL A 23 -14.18 16.19 4.68
CA VAL A 23 -15.04 17.22 5.25
C VAL A 23 -14.99 18.43 4.33
N ARG A 24 -16.16 18.84 3.85
CA ARG A 24 -16.33 20.01 3.00
C ARG A 24 -17.46 20.91 3.56
N PRO A 25 -17.22 22.20 3.75
CA PRO A 25 -18.25 23.18 4.10
C PRO A 25 -19.19 23.41 2.90
N THR A 26 -20.44 23.77 3.18
CA THR A 26 -21.48 24.04 2.16
C THR A 26 -21.09 25.14 1.18
N HIS A 27 -20.40 26.18 1.66
CA HIS A 27 -19.88 27.28 0.83
C HIS A 27 -18.65 26.91 -0.02
N GLY A 28 -18.07 25.71 0.14
CA GLY A 28 -17.00 25.21 -0.75
C GLY A 28 -15.62 25.90 -0.67
N TRP A 29 -15.49 26.93 0.16
CA TRP A 29 -14.27 27.71 0.37
C TRP A 29 -13.04 26.93 0.88
N TRP A 30 -13.24 25.76 1.50
CA TRP A 30 -12.16 24.84 1.83
C TRP A 30 -12.62 23.38 1.74
N SER A 31 -11.69 22.45 1.84
CA SER A 31 -11.96 21.02 2.00
C SER A 31 -10.80 20.38 2.75
N ALA A 32 -11.11 19.50 3.69
CA ALA A 32 -10.13 18.71 4.42
C ALA A 32 -10.40 17.23 4.18
N THR A 33 -9.38 16.49 3.75
CA THR A 33 -9.45 15.04 3.55
C THR A 33 -8.41 14.38 4.43
N ILE A 34 -8.82 13.38 5.20
CA ILE A 34 -7.92 12.49 5.94
C ILE A 34 -7.99 11.13 5.26
N TYR A 35 -6.86 10.49 5.02
CA TYR A 35 -6.80 9.18 4.42
C TYR A 35 -5.80 8.30 5.16
N ALA A 36 -6.15 7.03 5.30
CA ALA A 36 -5.32 6.00 5.89
C ALA A 36 -5.24 4.83 4.93
N SER A 37 -4.04 4.33 4.67
CA SER A 37 -3.78 3.12 3.89
C SER A 37 -3.14 2.06 4.77
N ASN A 38 -3.43 0.80 4.46
CA ASN A 38 -2.96 -0.36 5.21
C ASN A 38 -3.25 -0.25 6.73
N LEU A 39 -4.51 0.05 7.08
CA LEU A 39 -4.97 0.21 8.47
C LEU A 39 -4.66 -0.99 9.37
N LEU A 40 -4.71 -2.18 8.77
CA LEU A 40 -4.41 -3.46 9.42
C LEU A 40 -2.89 -3.68 9.63
N ASN A 41 -2.04 -2.77 9.15
CA ASN A 41 -0.59 -2.85 9.24
C ASN A 41 -0.01 -4.16 8.71
N ARG A 42 -0.59 -4.65 7.62
CA ARG A 42 -0.19 -5.91 7.04
C ARG A 42 1.16 -5.75 6.37
N GLN A 43 2.09 -6.63 6.70
CA GLN A 43 3.35 -6.73 5.97
C GLN A 43 3.13 -7.63 4.76
N TYR A 44 3.50 -7.14 3.59
CA TYR A 44 3.34 -7.84 2.33
C TYR A 44 4.48 -7.45 1.39
N PHE A 45 4.63 -8.23 0.32
CA PHE A 45 5.61 -7.97 -0.72
C PHE A 45 4.87 -7.70 -2.03
N LEU A 46 5.37 -6.76 -2.83
CA LEU A 46 4.82 -6.39 -4.14
C LEU A 46 5.38 -7.29 -5.24
N ALA A 47 6.66 -7.64 -5.13
CA ALA A 47 7.34 -8.50 -6.07
C ALA A 47 8.40 -9.33 -5.35
N SER A 48 8.63 -10.53 -5.85
CA SER A 48 9.77 -11.36 -5.46
C SER A 48 10.44 -11.90 -6.72
N GLY A 49 11.76 -11.86 -6.75
CA GLY A 49 12.55 -12.43 -7.82
C GLY A 49 13.77 -13.13 -7.23
N SER A 50 14.42 -13.97 -8.03
CA SER A 50 15.73 -14.49 -7.69
C SER A 50 16.64 -14.42 -8.90
N ASN A 51 17.92 -14.15 -8.66
CA ASN A 51 18.94 -14.11 -9.70
C ASN A 51 20.12 -14.98 -9.26
N THR A 52 20.29 -16.13 -9.92
CA THR A 52 21.30 -17.17 -9.62
C THR A 52 21.27 -17.72 -8.18
N THR A 53 21.71 -16.95 -7.18
CA THR A 53 21.73 -17.32 -5.74
C THR A 53 21.11 -16.26 -4.82
N THR A 54 20.75 -15.08 -5.35
CA THR A 54 20.21 -13.99 -4.55
C THR A 54 18.70 -13.94 -4.68
N TYR A 55 18.02 -13.79 -3.54
CA TYR A 55 16.57 -13.62 -3.47
C TYR A 55 16.26 -12.17 -3.15
N PHE A 56 15.42 -11.55 -3.96
CA PHE A 56 15.01 -10.16 -3.82
C PHE A 56 13.52 -10.10 -3.55
N ARG A 57 13.12 -9.17 -2.68
CA ARG A 57 11.72 -8.85 -2.40
C ARG A 57 11.55 -7.35 -2.30
N ILE A 58 10.51 -6.84 -2.91
CA ILE A 58 10.09 -5.45 -2.78
C ILE A 58 9.00 -5.41 -1.71
N ALA A 59 9.27 -4.77 -0.58
CA ALA A 59 8.29 -4.58 0.48
C ALA A 59 7.16 -3.66 0.00
N GLY A 60 5.93 -4.01 0.36
CA GLY A 60 4.77 -3.13 0.19
C GLY A 60 4.81 -1.96 1.17
N GLU A 61 3.96 -0.95 0.91
CA GLU A 61 3.91 0.22 1.77
C GLU A 61 3.41 -0.11 3.18
N PRO A 62 4.07 0.43 4.22
CA PRO A 62 3.61 0.28 5.59
C PRO A 62 2.29 1.04 5.80
N ARG A 63 1.70 0.89 6.99
CA ARG A 63 0.57 1.73 7.39
C ARG A 63 0.94 3.20 7.24
N TYR A 64 0.11 3.93 6.50
CA TYR A 64 0.29 5.37 6.31
C TYR A 64 -1.00 6.09 6.65
N VAL A 65 -0.87 7.22 7.36
CA VAL A 65 -1.98 8.12 7.69
C VAL A 65 -1.56 9.51 7.24
N GLY A 66 -2.35 10.10 6.36
CA GLY A 66 -2.08 11.40 5.78
C GLY A 66 -3.34 12.26 5.68
N GLY A 67 -3.11 13.53 5.40
CA GLY A 67 -4.19 14.50 5.21
C GLY A 67 -3.90 15.38 4.00
N ARG A 68 -4.97 15.93 3.43
CA ARG A 68 -4.94 16.96 2.40
C ARG A 68 -5.89 18.07 2.80
N LEU A 69 -5.38 19.29 2.82
CA LEU A 69 -6.18 20.51 2.94
C LEU A 69 -6.20 21.21 1.59
N SER A 70 -7.35 21.76 1.22
CA SER A 70 -7.52 22.58 0.02
C SER A 70 -8.32 23.81 0.39
N ALA A 71 -7.92 24.96 -0.13
CA ALA A 71 -8.68 26.20 -0.07
C ALA A 71 -9.04 26.63 -1.49
N SER A 72 -10.23 27.19 -1.66
CA SER A 72 -10.71 27.74 -2.91
C SER A 72 -11.25 29.13 -2.62
N PHE A 73 -10.70 30.13 -3.31
CA PHE A 73 -10.99 31.56 -3.15
C PHE A 73 -11.75 32.09 -4.38
#